data_AF-A0A9D8CX00-F1
#
_entry.id   AF-A0A9D8CX00-F1
#
_cell.length_a   1.000
_cell.length_b   1.000
_cell.length_c   1.000
_cell.angle_alpha   90.00
_cell.angle_beta   90.00
_cell.angle_gamma   90.00
#
_symmetry.space_group_name_H-M   'P 1'
#
loop_
_entity.id
_entity.type
_entity.pdbx_description
1 polymer ?
#
loop_
_entity_poly.entity_id
_entity_poly.type
_entity_poly.pdbx_seq_one_letter_code
_entity_poly.pdbx_strand_id
1 'polypeptide(L)' 'MELEKRGITAYVIATETFKPLVLAQAKARKVEPKLIVVKHPIGGLNADELRERIEAATKGLTEATAK' A
#
# COMPACT_ATOMS: atom_id res chain seq x y z
N MET A 1 3.63 11.45 -12.07
CA MET A 1 2.18 11.69 -11.85
C MET A 1 1.93 13.18 -11.55
N GLU A 2 0.73 13.73 -11.78
CA GLU A 2 0.43 15.16 -11.53
C GLU A 2 0.70 15.57 -10.07
N LEU A 3 0.40 14.69 -9.12
CA LEU A 3 0.66 14.92 -7.68
C LEU A 3 2.17 14.97 -7.36
N GLU A 4 2.97 14.09 -7.96
CA GLU A 4 4.43 14.08 -7.75
C GLU A 4 5.09 15.34 -8.30
N LYS A 5 4.60 15.89 -9.42
CA LYS A 5 5.05 17.19 -9.94
C LYS A 5 4.79 18.34 -8.97
N ARG A 6 3.81 18.18 -8.07
CA ARG A 6 3.47 19.13 -7.00
C ARG A 6 4.18 18.81 -5.68
N GLY A 7 5.17 17.92 -5.69
CA GLY A 7 5.90 17.49 -4.49
C GLY A 7 5.11 16.55 -3.58
N ILE A 8 3.96 16.04 -4.03
CA ILE A 8 3.11 15.15 -3.26
C ILE A 8 3.46 13.70 -3.62
N THR A 9 3.95 12.96 -2.65
CA THR A 9 4.16 11.52 -2.79
C THR A 9 2.84 10.77 -2.56
N ALA A 10 2.44 9.93 -3.53
CA ALA A 10 1.30 9.04 -3.39
C ALA A 10 1.76 7.64 -2.97
N TYR A 11 1.15 7.11 -1.92
CA TYR A 11 1.32 5.72 -1.47
C TYR A 11 0.06 4.92 -1.75
N VAL A 12 0.23 3.65 -2.14
CA VAL A 12 -0.88 2.72 -2.36
C VAL A 12 -0.80 1.64 -1.30
N ILE A 13 -1.88 1.44 -0.55
CA ILE A 13 -2.02 0.33 0.39
C ILE A 13 -3.01 -0.66 -0.22
N ALA A 14 -2.61 -1.91 -0.39
CA ALA A 14 -3.47 -2.94 -0.96
C ALA A 14 -3.25 -4.30 -0.29
N THR A 15 -4.24 -5.18 -0.35
CA THR A 15 -4.04 -6.56 0.08
C THR A 15 -3.17 -7.32 -0.91
N GLU A 16 -2.51 -8.38 -0.44
CA GLU A 16 -1.67 -9.27 -1.26
C GLU A 16 -2.34 -9.75 -2.55
N THR A 17 -3.66 -9.98 -2.50
CA THR A 17 -4.49 -10.39 -3.64
C THR A 17 -4.52 -9.35 -4.78
N PHE A 18 -4.36 -8.06 -4.48
CA PHE A 18 -4.36 -6.98 -5.48
C PHE A 18 -2.96 -6.60 -5.95
N LYS A 19 -1.89 -7.12 -5.33
CA LYS A 19 -0.51 -6.83 -5.72
C LYS A 19 -0.26 -7.03 -7.22
N PRO A 20 -0.69 -8.14 -7.87
CA PRO A 20 -0.47 -8.32 -9.30
C PRO A 20 -1.12 -7.23 -10.15
N LEU A 21 -2.34 -6.80 -9.79
CA LEU A 21 -3.06 -5.75 -10.50
C LEU A 21 -2.36 -4.39 -10.36
N VAL A 22 -1.91 -4.04 -9.15
CA VAL A 22 -1.16 -2.79 -8.92
C VAL A 22 0.11 -2.75 -9.77
N LEU A 23 0.89 -3.84 -9.77
CA LEU A 23 2.13 -3.93 -10.55
C LEU A 23 1.86 -3.86 -12.07
N ALA A 24 0.79 -4.52 -12.55
CA ALA A 24 0.38 -4.43 -13.95
C ALA A 24 0.02 -2.99 -14.36
N GLN A 25 -0.74 -2.27 -13.53
CA GLN A 25 -1.10 -0.88 -13.77
C GLN A 25 0.12 0.05 -13.73
N ALA A 26 1.04 -0.16 -12.78
CA ALA A 26 2.25 0.62 -12.66
C ALA A 26 3.16 0.44 -13.89
N LYS A 27 3.32 -0.81 -14.35
CA LYS A 27 4.03 -1.14 -15.60
C LYS A 27 3.39 -0.46 -16.82
N ALA A 28 2.07 -0.56 -16.98
CA ALA A 28 1.36 0.06 -18.10
C ALA A 28 1.53 1.59 -18.13
N ARG A 29 1.62 2.21 -16.95
CA ARG A 29 1.82 3.66 -16.79
C ARG A 29 3.29 4.08 -16.73
N LYS A 30 4.23 3.13 -16.79
CA LYS A 30 5.68 3.36 -16.64
C LYS A 30 6.03 4.13 -15.36
N VAL A 31 5.39 3.77 -14.25
CA VAL A 31 5.65 4.34 -12.92
C VAL A 31 6.07 3.25 -11.96
N GLU A 32 6.89 3.61 -10.97
CA GLU A 32 7.21 2.72 -9.85
C GLU A 32 6.22 3.01 -8.71
N PRO A 33 5.41 2.03 -8.28
CA PRO A 33 4.40 2.27 -7.25
C PRO A 33 5.04 2.19 -5.87
N LYS A 34 4.78 3.18 -5.01
CA LYS A 34 5.05 3.08 -3.57
C LYS A 34 3.97 2.24 -2.90
N LEU A 35 4.07 0.92 -3.07
CA LEU A 35 3.07 -0.07 -2.65
C LEU A 35 3.39 -0.66 -1.27
N ILE A 36 2.45 -0.52 -0.34
CA ILE A 36 2.44 -1.19 0.96
C ILE A 36 1.43 -2.34 0.87
N VAL A 37 1.88 -3.56 1.19
CA VAL A 37 1.06 -4.77 1.09
C VAL A 37 0.63 -5.23 2.48
N VAL A 38 -0.66 -5.49 2.64
CA VAL A 38 -1.24 -6.10 3.85
C VAL A 38 -1.87 -7.46 3.53
N LYS A 39 -2.02 -8.30 4.54
CA LYS A 39 -2.63 -9.63 4.40
C LYS A 39 -4.15 -9.53 4.14
N HIS A 40 -4.69 -10.41 3.29
CA HIS A 40 -6.13 -10.56 3.14
C HIS A 40 -6.68 -11.53 4.22
N PRO A 41 -7.94 -11.41 4.69
CA PRO A 41 -8.92 -10.36 4.42
C PRO A 41 -8.72 -9.09 5.25
N ILE A 42 -9.45 -8.03 4.90
CA ILE A 42 -9.55 -6.75 5.64
C ILE A 42 -10.92 -6.57 6.33
N GLY A 43 -11.84 -7.51 6.15
CA GLY A 43 -13.17 -7.52 6.75
C GLY A 43 -13.52 -8.90 7.31
N GLY A 44 -14.46 -8.94 8.26
CA GLY A 44 -14.80 -10.16 8.98
C GLY A 44 -13.73 -10.63 9.98
N LEU A 45 -12.81 -9.73 10.35
CA LEU A 45 -11.69 -10.02 11.22
C LEU A 45 -12.09 -9.98 12.70
N ASN A 46 -11.43 -10.79 13.51
CA ASN A 46 -11.42 -10.59 14.95
C ASN A 46 -10.44 -9.47 15.36
N ALA A 47 -10.40 -9.14 16.65
CA ALA A 47 -9.62 -8.02 17.16
C ALA A 47 -8.09 -8.18 16.94
N ASP A 48 -7.56 -9.39 17.11
CA ASP A 48 -6.12 -9.64 16.96
C ASP A 48 -5.72 -9.64 15.49
N GLU A 49 -6.54 -10.22 14.62
CA GLU A 49 -6.32 -10.18 13.18
C GLU A 49 -6.38 -8.75 12.65
N LEU A 50 -7.36 -7.95 13.10
CA LEU A 50 -7.47 -6.54 12.74
C LEU A 50 -6.24 -5.76 13.19
N ARG A 51 -5.77 -5.98 14.43
CA ARG A 51 -4.55 -5.36 14.96
C ARG A 51 -3.37 -5.66 14.05
N GLU A 52 -3.17 -6.92 13.65
CA GLU A 52 -2.09 -7.31 12.75
C GLU A 52 -2.11 -6.52 11.42
N ARG A 53 -3.30 -6.28 10.83
CA ARG A 53 -3.40 -5.52 9.55
C ARG A 53 -3.06 -4.05 9.76
N ILE A 54 -3.52 -3.46 10.87
CA ILE A 54 -3.23 -2.08 11.22
C ILE A 54 -1.72 -1.91 11.45
N GLU A 55 -1.10 -2.80 12.21
CA GLU A 55 0.33 -2.77 12.49
C GLU A 55 1.16 -2.88 11.21
N ALA A 56 0.83 -3.83 10.32
CA ALA A 56 1.50 -3.98 9.04
C ALA A 56 1.38 -2.72 8.16
N ALA A 57 0.17 -2.16 8.04
CA ALA A 57 -0.06 -0.94 7.26
C ALA A 57 0.69 0.27 7.85
N THR A 58 0.62 0.44 9.17
CA THR A 58 1.23 1.56 9.89
C THR A 58 2.74 1.49 9.82
N LYS A 59 3.33 0.31 10.02
CA LYS A 59 4.77 0.08 9.87
C LYS A 59 5.22 0.44 8.46
N GLY A 60 4.56 -0.12 7.44
CA GLY A 60 4.91 0.17 6.05
C GLY A 60 4.80 1.65 5.69
N LEU A 61 3.77 2.35 6.18
CA LEU A 61 3.62 3.79 5.96
C LEU A 61 4.70 4.60 6.70
N THR A 62 5.01 4.23 7.94
CA THR A 62 6.03 4.91 8.76
C THR A 62 7.41 4.76 8.13
N GLU A 63 7.80 3.54 7.75
CA GLU A 63 9.08 3.29 7.08
C GLU A 63 9.18 4.04 5.75
N ALA A 64 8.08 4.10 5.00
CA ALA A 64 8.06 4.77 3.71
C ALA A 64 8.03 6.31 3.79
N THR A 65 7.74 6.88 4.96
CA THR A 65 7.68 8.33 5.21
C THR A 65 8.74 8.84 6.18
N ALA A 66 9.48 7.95 6.84
CA ALA A 66 10.67 8.30 7.60
C ALA A 66 11.71 8.94 6.66
N LYS A 67 12.23 10.10 7.08
CA LYS A 67 13.23 10.87 6.32
C LYS A 67 14.63 10.31 6.51
#